data_AF-A0A8S2V7F0-F1
#
_entry.id   AF-A0A8S2V7F0-F1
#
_cell.length_a   1.000
_cell.length_b   1.000
_cell.length_c   1.000
_cell.angle_alpha   90.00
_cell.angle_beta   90.00
_cell.angle_gamma   90.00
#
_symmetry.space_group_name_H-M   'P 1'
#
loop_
_entity.id
_entity.type
_entity.pdbx_description
1 polymer ?
#
loop_
_entity_poly.entity_id
_entity_poly.type
_entity_poly.pdbx_seq_one_letter_code
_entity_poly.pdbx_strand_id
1 'polypeptide(L)'
;MQRGAVLAAELRNNGFKLAKWATCAILAGSDQMKFGYVSRQNFKDASRHTILGMQNFKPQEFATQMALNTDNGWGIVRVLVDFFMNKPDGRYLITKDPMKPVLRIYSIPENSFDSEEEASDDENDQLGTEQQQK
;
A
#
# COMPACT_ATOMS: atom_id res chain seq x y z
N MET A 1 21.07 -19.92 1.33
CA MET A 1 19.72 -19.31 1.37
C MET A 1 19.34 -18.94 -0.06
N GLN A 2 18.34 -19.60 -0.65
CA GLN A 2 18.00 -19.43 -2.07
C GLN A 2 17.14 -18.16 -2.24
N ARG A 3 17.80 -17.01 -2.49
CA ARG A 3 17.14 -15.67 -2.55
C ARG A 3 15.94 -15.63 -3.49
N GLY A 4 16.03 -16.30 -4.65
CA GLY A 4 14.91 -16.40 -5.60
C GLY A 4 13.71 -17.19 -5.06
N ALA A 5 13.93 -18.22 -4.24
CA ALA A 5 12.86 -19.00 -3.64
C ALA A 5 12.10 -18.19 -2.57
N VAL A 6 12.82 -17.36 -1.81
CA VAL A 6 12.20 -16.45 -0.83
C VAL A 6 11.32 -15.42 -1.54
N LEU A 7 11.84 -14.78 -2.59
CA LEU A 7 11.05 -13.82 -3.37
C LEU A 7 9.81 -14.47 -4.00
N ALA A 8 9.94 -15.67 -4.59
CA ALA A 8 8.80 -16.38 -5.17
C ALA A 8 7.73 -16.73 -4.12
N ALA A 9 8.15 -17.13 -2.91
CA ALA A 9 7.23 -17.38 -1.81
C ALA A 9 6.50 -16.09 -1.37
N GLU A 10 7.24 -14.98 -1.26
CA GLU A 10 6.67 -13.67 -0.93
C GLU A 10 5.72 -13.14 -2.01
N LEU A 11 6.04 -13.35 -3.29
CA LEU A 11 5.15 -13.00 -4.41
C LEU A 11 3.82 -13.74 -4.33
N ARG A 12 3.84 -15.03 -3.97
CA ARG A 12 2.61 -15.82 -3.82
C ARG A 12 1.78 -15.40 -2.61
N ASN A 13 2.42 -15.14 -1.47
CA ASN A 13 1.72 -14.87 -0.22
C ASN A 13 1.30 -13.39 -0.06
N ASN A 14 2.08 -12.46 -0.62
CA ASN A 14 1.91 -11.02 -0.46
C ASN A 14 1.66 -10.30 -1.80
N GLY A 15 1.23 -11.02 -2.84
CA GLY A 15 1.13 -10.52 -4.21
C GLY A 15 0.41 -9.18 -4.36
N PHE A 16 -0.75 -9.00 -3.72
CA PHE A 16 -1.49 -7.73 -3.80
C PHE A 16 -0.72 -6.54 -3.19
N LYS A 17 -0.01 -6.76 -2.07
CA LYS A 17 0.78 -5.72 -1.40
C LYS A 17 1.96 -5.30 -2.29
N LEU A 18 2.68 -6.29 -2.84
CA LEU A 18 3.81 -6.06 -3.74
C LEU A 18 3.37 -5.38 -5.03
N ALA A 19 2.22 -5.78 -5.60
CA ALA A 19 1.64 -5.15 -6.77
C ALA A 19 1.31 -3.67 -6.52
N LYS A 20 0.72 -3.32 -5.37
CA LYS A 20 0.47 -1.91 -5.02
C LYS A 20 1.76 -1.10 -4.97
N TRP A 21 2.80 -1.61 -4.30
CA TRP A 21 4.09 -0.92 -4.24
C TRP A 21 4.70 -0.73 -5.63
N ALA A 22 4.68 -1.78 -6.47
CA ALA A 22 5.16 -1.74 -7.85
C ALA A 22 4.44 -0.66 -8.66
N THR A 23 3.11 -0.64 -8.62
CA THR A 23 2.30 0.37 -9.31
C THR A 23 2.62 1.77 -8.81
N CYS A 24 2.71 2.00 -7.49
CA CYS A 24 3.05 3.31 -6.94
C CYS A 24 4.43 3.80 -7.41
N ALA A 25 5.44 2.91 -7.45
CA ALA A 25 6.76 3.29 -7.93
C ALA A 25 6.81 3.57 -9.43
N ILE A 26 6.03 2.84 -10.23
CA ILE A 26 5.87 3.12 -11.67
C ILE A 26 5.21 4.47 -11.88
N LEU A 27 4.13 4.76 -11.14
CA LEU A 27 3.42 6.05 -11.22
C LEU A 27 4.28 7.23 -10.75
N ALA A 28 5.11 7.02 -9.73
CA ALA A 28 6.06 8.01 -9.25
C ALA A 28 7.24 8.24 -10.22
N GLY A 29 7.41 7.41 -11.25
CA GLY A 29 8.54 7.49 -12.16
C GLY A 29 9.88 7.10 -11.52
N SER A 30 9.86 6.27 -10.46
CA SER A 30 11.08 5.87 -9.76
C SER A 30 11.97 4.98 -10.63
N ASP A 31 13.26 5.28 -10.71
CA ASP A 31 14.23 4.45 -11.45
C ASP A 31 14.48 3.09 -10.78
N GLN A 32 14.43 3.07 -9.45
CA GLN A 32 14.70 1.88 -8.64
C GLN A 32 13.71 1.73 -7.50
N MET A 33 13.39 0.47 -7.21
CA MET A 33 12.69 0.01 -6.01
C MET A 33 13.59 -0.92 -5.22
N LYS A 34 13.60 -0.76 -3.89
CA LYS A 34 14.44 -1.56 -3.00
C LYS A 34 13.59 -2.26 -1.95
N PHE A 35 13.76 -3.56 -1.80
CA PHE A 35 13.14 -4.35 -0.75
C PHE A 35 14.15 -4.68 0.34
N GLY A 36 13.79 -4.39 1.59
CA GLY A 36 14.49 -4.88 2.78
C GLY A 36 13.80 -6.13 3.31
N TYR A 37 14.55 -7.21 3.48
CA TYR A 37 14.07 -8.42 4.13
C TYR A 37 14.31 -8.30 5.63
N VAL A 38 13.23 -8.20 6.40
CA VAL A 38 13.27 -8.04 7.85
C VAL A 38 12.62 -9.26 8.49
N SER A 39 13.27 -9.82 9.50
CA SER A 39 12.74 -10.92 10.29
C SER A 39 12.78 -10.58 11.77
N ARG A 40 11.86 -11.15 12.55
CA ARG A 40 11.93 -11.08 14.02
C ARG A 40 13.17 -11.82 14.52
N GLN A 41 13.77 -11.31 15.59
CA GLN A 41 14.89 -12.00 16.27
C GLN A 41 14.41 -13.27 16.98
N ASN A 42 13.25 -13.19 17.62
CA ASN A 42 12.56 -14.33 18.22
C ASN A 42 11.14 -14.38 17.66
N PHE A 43 10.69 -15.55 17.21
CA PHE A 43 9.36 -15.72 16.63
C PHE A 43 8.22 -15.32 17.59
N LYS A 44 8.46 -15.40 18.91
CA LYS A 44 7.50 -15.01 19.96
C LYS A 44 7.46 -13.51 20.25
N ASP A 45 8.51 -12.76 19.90
CA ASP A 45 8.68 -11.36 20.26
C ASP A 45 8.54 -10.49 19.01
N ALA A 46 7.48 -9.67 18.96
CA ALA A 46 7.20 -8.78 17.85
C ALA A 46 7.90 -7.41 17.95
N SER A 47 8.62 -7.13 19.04
CA SER A 47 9.28 -5.82 19.23
C SER A 47 10.65 -5.76 18.55
N ARG A 48 11.40 -6.87 18.54
CA ARG A 48 12.78 -6.91 18.07
C ARG A 48 12.91 -7.56 16.69
N HIS A 49 13.46 -6.80 15.76
CA HIS A 49 13.67 -7.20 14.36
C HIS A 49 15.12 -7.04 13.92
N THR A 50 15.53 -7.83 12.94
CA THR A 50 16.86 -7.77 12.30
C THR A 50 16.71 -7.79 10.78
N ILE A 51 17.52 -6.97 10.10
CA ILE A 51 17.57 -6.90 8.64
C ILE A 51 18.47 -8.04 8.13
N LEU A 52 17.90 -8.93 7.31
CA LEU A 52 18.61 -10.07 6.72
C LEU A 52 19.32 -9.71 5.42
N GLY A 53 18.85 -8.66 4.74
CA GLY A 53 19.46 -8.17 3.51
C GLY A 53 18.51 -7.28 2.71
N MET A 54 18.99 -6.83 1.56
CA MET A 54 18.23 -5.99 0.64
C MET A 54 18.32 -6.52 -0.80
N GLN A 55 17.32 -6.18 -1.60
CA GLN A 55 17.30 -6.47 -3.03
C GLN A 55 16.78 -5.27 -3.81
N ASN A 56 17.43 -4.96 -4.93
CA ASN A 56 17.11 -3.84 -5.79
C ASN A 56 16.46 -4.35 -7.07
N PHE A 57 15.47 -3.61 -7.55
CA PHE A 57 14.74 -3.90 -8.78
C PHE A 57 14.47 -2.59 -9.53
N LYS A 58 14.35 -2.68 -10.86
CA LYS A 58 13.65 -1.64 -11.60
C LYS A 58 12.15 -1.90 -11.52
N PRO A 59 11.30 -0.90 -11.27
CA PRO A 59 9.86 -1.12 -11.10
C PRO A 59 9.19 -1.81 -12.30
N GLN A 60 9.57 -1.45 -13.53
CA GLN A 60 9.03 -2.05 -14.75
C GLN A 60 9.39 -3.54 -14.88
N GLU A 61 10.66 -3.89 -14.67
CA GLU A 61 11.13 -5.28 -14.70
C GLU A 61 10.45 -6.12 -13.60
N PHE A 62 10.25 -5.54 -12.42
CA PHE A 62 9.54 -6.19 -11.31
C PHE A 62 8.06 -6.43 -11.61
N ALA A 63 7.36 -5.45 -12.20
CA ALA A 63 5.96 -5.63 -12.62
C ALA A 63 5.80 -6.77 -13.62
N THR A 64 6.70 -6.88 -14.60
CA THR A 64 6.71 -8.01 -15.55
C THR A 64 6.93 -9.35 -14.84
N GLN A 65 7.85 -9.44 -13.87
CA GLN A 65 8.07 -10.66 -13.09
C GLN A 65 6.86 -11.09 -12.25
N MET A 66 6.04 -10.12 -11.82
CA MET A 66 4.80 -10.36 -11.10
C MET A 66 3.60 -10.72 -11.99
N ALA A 67 3.77 -10.76 -13.31
CA ALA A 67 2.68 -10.83 -14.28
C ALA A 67 1.65 -9.69 -14.10
N LEU A 68 2.11 -8.51 -13.65
CA LEU A 68 1.29 -7.31 -13.56
C LEU A 68 1.28 -6.60 -14.92
N ASN A 69 0.10 -6.50 -15.53
CA ASN A 69 -0.08 -5.75 -16.77
C ASN A 69 -0.56 -4.32 -16.44
N THR A 70 0.28 -3.32 -16.72
CA THR A 70 -0.01 -1.91 -16.50
C THR A 70 -1.14 -1.39 -17.40
N ASP A 71 -1.26 -1.89 -18.62
CA ASP A 71 -2.31 -1.50 -19.56
C ASP A 71 -3.67 -1.98 -19.07
N ASN A 72 -3.73 -3.20 -18.53
CA ASN A 72 -4.93 -3.72 -17.87
C ASN A 72 -5.31 -2.85 -16.65
N GLY A 73 -4.32 -2.42 -15.86
CA GLY A 73 -4.53 -1.51 -14.74
C GLY A 73 -5.17 -0.18 -15.17
N TRP A 74 -4.63 0.46 -16.20
CA TRP A 74 -5.19 1.68 -16.78
C TRP A 74 -6.57 1.46 -17.40
N GLY A 75 -6.81 0.30 -18.01
CA GLY A 75 -8.13 -0.09 -18.52
C GLY A 75 -9.19 -0.15 -17.42
N ILE A 76 -8.87 -0.74 -16.26
CA ILE A 76 -9.76 -0.79 -15.10
C ILE A 76 -10.06 0.62 -14.57
N VAL A 77 -9.03 1.47 -14.46
CA VAL A 77 -9.20 2.87 -14.03
C VAL A 77 -10.13 3.60 -15.00
N ARG A 78 -9.94 3.43 -16.31
CA ARG A 78 -10.80 4.06 -17.32
C ARG A 78 -12.26 3.66 -17.18
N VAL A 79 -12.54 2.37 -17.00
CA VAL A 79 -13.91 1.87 -16.78
C VAL A 79 -14.54 2.47 -15.52
N LEU A 80 -13.77 2.63 -14.44
CA LEU A 80 -14.26 3.27 -13.22
C LEU A 80 -14.56 4.75 -13.42
N VAL A 81 -13.68 5.50 -14.10
CA VAL A 81 -13.89 6.92 -14.40
C VAL A 81 -15.12 7.11 -15.28
N ASP A 82 -15.25 6.32 -16.35
CA ASP A 82 -16.40 6.37 -17.25
C ASP A 82 -17.71 6.00 -16.52
N PHE A 83 -17.66 5.10 -15.53
CA PHE A 83 -18.81 4.79 -14.70
C PHE A 83 -19.27 6.01 -13.88
N PHE A 84 -18.36 6.69 -13.18
CA PHE A 84 -18.70 7.84 -12.33
C PHE A 84 -19.07 9.10 -13.12
N MET A 85 -18.48 9.30 -14.30
CA MET A 85 -18.85 10.41 -15.20
C MET A 85 -20.31 10.33 -15.68
N ASN A 86 -20.91 9.12 -15.66
CA ASN A 86 -22.32 8.90 -16.00
C ASN A 86 -23.25 8.89 -14.78
N LYS A 87 -22.75 9.18 -13.57
CA LYS A 87 -23.53 9.24 -12.34
C LYS A 87 -23.77 10.69 -11.92
N PRO A 88 -24.87 10.97 -11.19
CA PRO A 88 -25.10 12.30 -10.66
C PRO A 88 -24.01 12.68 -9.65
N ASP A 89 -23.83 13.99 -9.46
CA ASP A 89 -22.90 14.52 -8.47
C ASP A 89 -23.30 14.04 -7.06
N GLY A 90 -22.31 13.60 -6.29
CA GLY A 90 -22.51 13.10 -4.94
C GLY A 90 -21.30 12.34 -4.41
N ARG A 91 -21.38 11.88 -3.15
CA ARG A 91 -20.34 11.06 -2.53
C ARG A 91 -20.61 9.58 -2.80
N TYR A 92 -19.55 8.86 -3.19
CA TYR A 92 -19.60 7.42 -3.49
C TYR A 92 -18.55 6.66 -2.70
N LEU A 93 -18.88 5.43 -2.31
CA LEU A 93 -17.98 4.51 -1.61
C LEU A 93 -17.78 3.24 -2.43
N ILE A 94 -16.51 2.91 -2.71
CA ILE A 94 -16.12 1.65 -3.37
C ILE A 94 -15.62 0.70 -2.29
N THR A 95 -16.25 -0.46 -2.15
CA THR A 95 -15.80 -1.51 -1.23
C THR A 95 -15.58 -2.84 -1.95
N LYS A 96 -14.56 -3.57 -1.50
CA LYS A 96 -14.31 -4.95 -1.95
C LYS A 96 -15.04 -5.90 -1.02
N ASP A 97 -15.85 -6.80 -1.58
CA ASP A 97 -16.56 -7.81 -0.79
C ASP A 97 -15.53 -8.71 -0.05
N PRO A 98 -15.66 -8.92 1.28
CA PRO A 98 -14.75 -9.76 2.03
C PRO A 98 -14.75 -11.22 1.57
N MET A 99 -15.91 -11.77 1.25
CA MET A 99 -16.12 -13.19 0.91
C MET A 99 -16.04 -13.45 -0.59
N LYS A 100 -16.54 -12.51 -1.40
CA LYS A 100 -16.62 -12.67 -2.86
C LYS A 100 -15.59 -11.79 -3.57
N PRO A 101 -15.03 -12.21 -4.71
CA PRO A 101 -14.11 -11.39 -5.50
C PRO A 101 -14.88 -10.34 -6.33
N VAL A 102 -15.65 -9.47 -5.67
CA VAL A 102 -16.50 -8.47 -6.33
C VAL A 102 -16.30 -7.10 -5.68
N LEU A 103 -16.27 -6.04 -6.50
CA LEU A 103 -16.30 -4.66 -6.04
C LEU A 103 -17.75 -4.16 -6.03
N ARG A 104 -18.13 -3.41 -4.99
CA ARG A 104 -19.43 -2.76 -4.86
C ARG A 104 -19.27 -1.26 -4.73
N ILE A 105 -20.19 -0.54 -5.35
CA ILE A 105 -20.24 0.92 -5.32
C ILE A 105 -21.54 1.33 -4.65
N TYR A 106 -21.44 2.16 -3.63
CA TYR A 106 -22.57 2.70 -2.87
C TYR A 106 -22.62 4.21 -3.03
N SER A 107 -23.81 4.77 -3.20
CA SER A 107 -24.05 6.21 -3.02
C SER A 107 -24.30 6.45 -1.54
N ILE A 108 -23.66 7.46 -0.96
CA ILE A 108 -23.77 7.78 0.46
C ILE A 108 -24.20 9.24 0.63
N PRO A 109 -24.88 9.58 1.74
CA PRO A 109 -25.18 10.97 2.07
C PRO A 109 -23.91 11.80 2.26
N GLU A 110 -23.99 13.11 1.99
CA GLU A 110 -22.83 14.00 2.10
C GLU A 110 -22.22 14.00 3.51
N ASN A 111 -23.01 13.93 4.57
CA ASN A 111 -22.52 13.98 5.95
C ASN A 111 -21.96 12.64 6.48
N SER A 112 -21.69 11.65 5.62
CA SER A 112 -21.30 10.30 6.06
C SER A 112 -19.86 10.17 6.57
N PHE A 113 -18.99 11.15 6.31
CA PHE A 113 -17.57 11.09 6.69
C PHE A 113 -17.10 12.27 7.54
N ASP A 114 -17.96 13.26 7.75
CA ASP A 114 -17.57 14.53 8.39
C ASP A 114 -17.39 14.39 9.92
N SER A 115 -17.70 13.22 10.50
CA SER A 115 -17.52 12.92 11.93
C SER A 115 -16.14 12.34 12.31
N GLU A 116 -15.24 12.11 11.35
CA GLU A 116 -13.91 11.54 11.62
C GLU A 116 -12.74 12.54 11.47
N GLU A 117 -12.99 13.76 10.98
CA GLU A 117 -11.94 14.80 10.80
C GLU A 117 -11.52 15.50 12.11
N GLU A 118 -12.26 15.33 13.21
CA GLU A 118 -11.95 16.00 14.49
C GLU A 118 -11.00 15.22 15.43
N ALA A 119 -10.48 14.04 15.03
CA ALA A 119 -9.77 13.13 15.94
C ALA A 119 -8.26 12.94 15.68
N SER A 120 -7.62 13.74 14.82
CA SER A 120 -6.21 13.49 14.43
C SER A 120 -5.30 14.71 14.39
N ASP A 121 -5.37 15.61 15.38
CA ASP A 121 -4.47 16.78 15.42
C ASP A 121 -4.03 17.21 16.84
N ASP A 122 -3.73 16.25 17.75
CA ASP A 122 -3.13 16.58 19.07
C ASP A 122 -2.23 15.44 19.63
N GLU A 123 -1.10 15.13 18.98
CA GLU A 123 0.06 14.50 19.67
C GLU A 123 1.40 14.97 19.07
N ASN A 124 1.67 16.28 19.12
CA ASN A 124 3.03 16.78 18.97
C ASN A 124 3.20 18.16 19.65
N ASP A 125 3.54 18.16 20.95
CA ASP A 125 4.54 19.05 21.55
C ASP A 125 4.55 18.92 23.09
N GLN A 126 5.58 18.29 23.63
CA GLN A 126 6.14 18.69 24.92
C GLN A 126 7.64 18.40 24.98
N LEU A 127 8.39 19.49 24.98
CA LEU A 127 9.84 19.59 25.13
C LEU A 127 10.32 19.04 26.47
N GLY A 128 11.54 18.48 26.45
CA GLY A 128 12.33 18.18 27.65
C GLY A 128 13.83 18.37 27.40
N THR A 129 14.24 19.58 27.01
CA THR A 129 15.65 20.02 27.12
C THR A 129 15.89 20.49 28.56
N GLU A 130 16.40 19.61 29.42
CA GLU A 130 16.98 20.03 30.71
C GLU A 130 18.45 20.41 30.51
N GLN A 131 18.70 21.69 30.77
CA GLN A 131 20.00 22.34 30.77
C GLN A 131 20.79 22.01 32.04
N GLN A 132 22.13 22.02 31.91
CA GLN A 132 23.11 22.09 33.00
C GLN A 132 22.89 23.30 33.92
N GLN A 133 22.95 23.07 35.23
CA GLN A 133 23.60 23.85 36.31
C GLN A 133 23.14 23.20 37.63
N LYS A 134 24.01 22.73 38.53
CA LYS A 134 25.05 23.47 39.24
C LYS A 134 25.97 22.48 39.99
#